data_AF-A0A847BI96-F1
#
_entry.id   AF-A0A847BI96-F1
#
_cell.length_a   1.000
_cell.length_b   1.000
_cell.length_c   1.000
_cell.angle_alpha   90.00
_cell.angle_beta   90.00
_cell.angle_gamma   90.00
#
_symmetry.space_group_name_H-M   'P 1'
#
loop_
_entity.id
_entity.type
_entity.pdbx_description
1 polymer ?
#
loop_
_entity_poly.entity_id
_entity_poly.type
_entity_poly.pdbx_seq_one_letter_code
_entity_poly.pdbx_strand_id
1 'polypeptide(L)'
;MAVLVWLFFTSFTWQAQAGVNIAPAADVIKPASRTLVFEDAAGQLDIDQLLAQGDTLPWQPLQHEVANFGFTDSTWWLWLKLENNSAMPLRRLLELSSSLPDYVEAYVVDEERRIVQQWETGSRRAFSSRPVRHHTFVLPIYFGPEESRDVFVRLSSHDGLLPATPLFVMDDVRFLERTQSELMAYSLLYGGLLALLLYNLLTWLATRERGFFYSVLYLGAFLFLNFILRGFGFQYLWPERPHFTQPMLLLSVGLLYGALTLFSVDYLNLRRKAPYVFKLLWVLTGLIGLSLLPGLGGSFSGPIQWLIPLGSSYALLLLGTAGWLCLKRDRLAAIFLVAWGGFLVGVVLYFLRLGSIVPYRLGSEYALELGAAFSFMLLAFGLAFKINRLKRDKQIAERKHYELQRRHTQELESKVQQRTRELE
;
A
#
# COMPACT_ATOMS: atom_id res chain seq x y z
N MET A 1 21.16 -11.12 1.51
CA MET A 1 22.50 -11.29 2.11
C MET A 1 22.47 -10.74 3.52
N ALA A 2 22.30 -11.63 4.50
CA ALA A 2 22.68 -11.54 5.92
C ALA A 2 22.03 -12.76 6.60
N VAL A 3 22.72 -13.90 6.50
CA VAL A 3 22.43 -15.12 7.23
C VAL A 3 23.16 -15.01 8.58
N LEU A 4 22.50 -15.46 9.65
CA LEU A 4 23.03 -16.09 10.87
C LEU A 4 22.29 -15.58 12.12
N VAL A 5 21.27 -16.31 12.56
CA VAL A 5 20.86 -16.33 13.96
C VAL A 5 20.89 -17.79 14.41
N TRP A 6 21.72 -18.05 15.42
CA TRP A 6 21.83 -19.32 16.12
C TRP A 6 20.50 -19.68 16.80
N LEU A 7 19.94 -20.85 16.48
CA LEU A 7 18.75 -21.39 17.12
C LEU A 7 19.17 -22.31 18.29
N PHE A 8 18.94 -21.85 19.51
CA PHE A 8 18.67 -22.76 20.62
C PHE A 8 17.27 -23.35 20.39
N PHE A 9 17.21 -24.64 20.03
CA PHE A 9 15.95 -25.37 19.92
C PHE A 9 15.43 -25.72 21.32
N THR A 10 14.51 -24.90 21.85
CA THR A 10 13.64 -25.31 22.95
C THR A 10 12.31 -25.72 22.36
N SER A 11 12.03 -27.03 22.30
CA SER A 11 10.72 -27.56 21.94
C SER A 11 9.70 -27.16 23.00
N PHE A 12 8.77 -26.27 22.66
CA PHE A 12 7.59 -25.98 23.49
C PHE A 12 6.56 -27.09 23.28
N THR A 13 6.21 -27.80 24.34
CA THR A 13 5.12 -28.80 24.35
C THR A 13 3.76 -28.11 24.45
N TRP A 14 2.68 -28.74 23.98
CA TRP A 14 1.36 -28.07 23.97
C TRP A 14 0.89 -27.61 25.35
N GLN A 15 1.31 -28.32 26.40
CA GLN A 15 0.89 -28.04 27.77
C GLN A 15 1.53 -26.79 28.40
N ALA A 16 2.63 -26.26 27.84
CA ALA A 16 3.40 -25.18 28.47
C ALA A 16 3.03 -23.76 27.99
N GLN A 17 2.09 -23.61 27.05
CA GLN A 17 1.65 -22.29 26.58
C GLN A 17 0.69 -21.66 27.58
N ALA A 18 1.05 -20.51 28.14
CA ALA A 18 0.15 -19.72 28.98
C ALA A 18 -0.95 -19.08 28.11
N GLY A 19 -2.22 -19.44 28.34
CA GLY A 19 -3.32 -18.91 27.55
C GLY A 19 -3.51 -17.41 27.74
N VAL A 20 -4.06 -16.77 26.73
CA VAL A 20 -4.39 -15.34 26.74
C VAL A 20 -5.79 -15.22 27.36
N ASN A 21 -5.87 -14.62 28.56
CA ASN A 21 -7.16 -14.32 29.16
C ASN A 21 -7.90 -13.24 28.36
N ILE A 22 -9.03 -13.61 27.79
CA ILE A 22 -9.87 -12.76 26.94
C ILE A 22 -11.12 -12.24 27.65
N ALA A 23 -11.31 -12.58 28.93
CA ALA A 23 -12.43 -12.13 29.74
C ALA A 23 -12.52 -10.60 29.91
N PRO A 24 -11.43 -9.84 30.12
CA PRO A 24 -11.51 -8.39 30.23
C PRO A 24 -12.02 -7.79 28.91
N ALA A 25 -13.19 -7.15 28.95
CA ALA A 25 -13.77 -6.44 27.79
C ALA A 25 -13.08 -5.08 27.53
N ALA A 26 -12.19 -4.64 28.42
CA ALA A 26 -11.72 -3.26 28.42
C ALA A 26 -10.74 -2.95 27.27
N ASP A 27 -9.92 -3.91 26.82
CA ASP A 27 -8.79 -3.63 25.94
C ASP A 27 -8.74 -4.53 24.70
N VAL A 28 -8.22 -3.96 23.61
CA VAL A 28 -7.83 -4.72 22.41
C VAL A 28 -6.60 -5.55 22.73
N ILE A 29 -6.72 -6.87 22.63
CA ILE A 29 -5.64 -7.79 22.95
C ILE A 29 -4.81 -8.04 21.70
N LYS A 30 -3.49 -7.86 21.80
CA LYS A 30 -2.52 -8.25 20.76
C LYS A 30 -1.91 -9.61 21.15
N PRO A 31 -2.42 -10.74 20.64
CA PRO A 31 -1.96 -12.05 21.10
C PRO A 31 -0.56 -12.43 20.58
N ALA A 32 0.04 -11.64 19.69
CA ALA A 32 1.30 -11.95 19.00
C ALA A 32 2.41 -12.47 19.93
N SER A 33 2.60 -11.85 21.10
CA SER A 33 3.62 -12.26 22.08
C SER A 33 3.42 -13.66 22.69
N ARG A 34 2.21 -14.21 22.58
CA ARG A 34 1.84 -15.56 23.02
C ARG A 34 1.41 -16.45 21.87
N THR A 35 1.59 -16.03 20.62
CA THR A 35 1.31 -16.85 19.45
C THR A 35 2.52 -17.71 19.15
N LEU A 36 2.30 -19.01 18.98
CA LEU A 36 3.30 -19.93 18.48
C LEU A 36 3.12 -20.10 16.97
N VAL A 37 4.21 -20.31 16.25
CA VAL A 37 4.25 -20.48 14.81
C VAL A 37 5.00 -21.75 14.43
N PHE A 38 4.54 -22.40 13.37
CA PHE A 38 5.16 -23.60 12.82
C PHE A 38 5.15 -23.52 11.29
N GLU A 39 6.30 -23.78 10.68
CA GLU A 39 6.48 -23.83 9.23
C GLU A 39 6.28 -25.27 8.74
N ASP A 40 5.17 -25.51 8.02
CA ASP A 40 4.96 -26.72 7.24
C ASP A 40 5.53 -26.52 5.84
N ALA A 41 6.80 -26.90 5.68
CA ALA A 41 7.52 -26.78 4.41
C ALA A 41 6.92 -27.63 3.28
N ALA A 42 6.25 -28.75 3.61
CA ALA A 42 5.62 -29.62 2.63
C ALA A 42 4.20 -29.15 2.26
N GLY A 43 3.54 -28.38 3.13
CA GLY A 43 2.18 -27.90 2.95
C GLY A 43 1.10 -28.99 3.03
N GLN A 44 1.45 -30.17 3.52
CA GLN A 44 0.60 -31.37 3.51
C GLN A 44 -0.09 -31.63 4.85
N LEU A 45 0.30 -30.93 5.92
CA LEU A 45 -0.35 -31.11 7.22
C LEU A 45 -1.76 -30.53 7.17
N ASP A 46 -2.72 -31.40 7.47
CA ASP A 46 -4.09 -31.04 7.79
C ASP A 46 -4.27 -30.93 9.31
N ILE A 47 -5.37 -30.31 9.75
CA ILE A 47 -5.67 -30.09 11.18
C ILE A 47 -5.67 -31.41 11.95
N ASP A 48 -6.27 -32.48 11.44
CA ASP A 48 -6.32 -33.77 12.16
C ASP A 48 -4.92 -34.36 12.40
N GLN A 49 -4.02 -34.21 11.42
CA GLN A 49 -2.62 -34.64 11.55
C GLN A 49 -1.86 -33.75 12.53
N LEU A 50 -2.13 -32.44 12.50
CA LEU A 50 -1.56 -31.47 13.42
C LEU A 50 -2.01 -31.74 14.86
N LEU A 51 -3.27 -32.09 15.11
CA LEU A 51 -3.76 -32.43 16.45
C LEU A 51 -3.19 -33.78 16.95
N ALA A 52 -2.89 -34.71 16.04
CA ALA A 52 -2.28 -35.99 16.37
C ALA A 52 -0.78 -35.88 16.70
N GLN A 53 -0.05 -35.00 16.01
CA GLN A 53 1.42 -34.87 16.12
C GLN A 53 1.87 -33.57 16.81
N GLY A 54 0.94 -32.69 17.20
CA GLY A 54 1.18 -31.30 17.58
C GLY A 54 2.17 -31.11 18.73
N ASP A 55 2.21 -32.05 19.67
CA ASP A 55 3.15 -32.07 20.80
C ASP A 55 4.61 -32.25 20.38
N THR A 56 4.85 -32.83 19.20
CA THR A 56 6.19 -33.15 18.68
C THR A 56 6.69 -32.14 17.65
N LEU A 57 5.82 -31.23 17.19
CA LEU A 57 6.18 -30.25 16.18
C LEU A 57 7.06 -29.14 16.78
N PRO A 58 8.06 -28.62 16.03
CA PRO A 58 8.97 -27.58 16.50
C PRO A 58 8.31 -26.19 16.46
N TRP A 59 7.34 -25.95 17.35
CA TRP A 59 6.70 -24.64 17.53
C TRP A 59 7.71 -23.58 17.99
N GLN A 60 7.64 -22.40 17.38
CA GLN A 60 8.48 -21.25 17.73
C GLN A 60 7.60 -20.07 18.17
N PRO A 61 8.01 -19.26 19.15
CA PRO A 61 7.28 -18.04 19.47
C PRO A 61 7.33 -17.06 18.29
N LEU A 62 6.21 -16.39 18.03
CA LEU A 62 6.17 -15.31 17.06
C LEU A 62 7.06 -14.16 17.58
N GLN A 63 8.21 -13.94 16.92
CA GLN A 63 9.23 -13.00 17.41
C GLN A 63 8.83 -11.52 17.34
N HIS A 64 7.74 -11.21 16.64
CA HIS A 64 7.32 -9.86 16.29
C HIS A 64 5.84 -9.65 16.57
N GLU A 65 5.38 -8.40 16.71
CA GLU A 65 3.95 -8.09 16.91
C GLU A 65 3.06 -8.51 15.72
N VAL A 66 3.68 -8.85 14.59
CA VAL A 66 3.01 -9.09 13.31
C VAL A 66 3.50 -10.40 12.71
N ALA A 67 2.58 -11.26 12.26
CA ALA A 67 2.92 -12.48 11.54
C ALA A 67 3.40 -12.13 10.12
N ASN A 68 4.71 -12.07 9.92
CA ASN A 68 5.33 -11.69 8.65
C ASN A 68 6.32 -12.77 8.21
N PHE A 69 5.94 -13.55 7.20
CA PHE A 69 6.74 -14.66 6.67
C PHE A 69 7.38 -14.32 5.32
N GLY A 70 7.01 -13.19 4.71
CA GLY A 70 7.62 -12.69 3.48
C GLY A 70 7.31 -13.58 2.29
N PHE A 71 8.35 -13.92 1.52
CA PHE A 71 8.24 -14.84 0.38
C PHE A 71 8.62 -16.25 0.80
N THR A 72 7.65 -17.16 0.80
CA THR A 72 7.79 -18.57 1.16
C THR A 72 6.75 -19.40 0.43
N ASP A 73 7.16 -20.57 -0.10
CA ASP A 73 6.23 -21.55 -0.67
C ASP A 73 5.63 -22.46 0.43
N SER A 74 6.04 -22.26 1.69
CA SER A 74 5.61 -23.06 2.84
C SER A 74 4.27 -22.59 3.40
N THR A 75 3.57 -23.51 4.04
CA THR A 75 2.35 -23.21 4.79
C THR A 75 2.74 -22.89 6.24
N TRP A 76 2.15 -21.84 6.80
CA TRP A 76 2.43 -21.41 8.17
C TRP A 76 1.23 -21.65 9.06
N TRP A 77 1.45 -22.35 10.17
CA TRP A 77 0.47 -22.55 11.22
C TRP A 77 0.74 -21.57 12.36
N LEU A 78 -0.29 -20.85 12.78
CA LEU A 78 -0.30 -20.04 14.00
C LEU A 78 -1.14 -20.77 15.04
N TRP A 79 -0.65 -20.85 16.26
CA TRP A 79 -1.36 -21.45 17.39
C TRP A 79 -1.49 -20.45 18.54
N LEU A 80 -2.73 -20.22 18.94
CA LEU A 80 -3.12 -19.31 20.01
C LEU A 80 -3.99 -20.07 21.02
N LYS A 81 -3.57 -20.11 22.28
CA LYS A 81 -4.42 -20.56 23.37
C LYS A 81 -5.18 -19.38 23.97
N LEU A 82 -6.51 -19.41 23.90
CA LEU A 82 -7.39 -18.34 24.40
C LEU A 82 -8.25 -18.88 25.56
N GLU A 83 -8.35 -18.11 26.64
CA GLU A 83 -9.01 -18.54 27.88
C GLU A 83 -10.09 -17.54 28.31
N ASN A 84 -11.31 -18.02 28.53
CA ASN A 84 -12.37 -17.25 29.17
C ASN A 84 -12.35 -17.50 30.69
N ASN A 85 -11.67 -16.65 31.46
CA ASN A 85 -11.62 -16.80 32.92
C ASN A 85 -12.86 -16.21 33.64
N SER A 86 -13.94 -15.93 32.92
CA SER A 86 -15.18 -15.43 33.51
C SER A 86 -16.23 -16.53 33.68
N ALA A 87 -17.11 -16.33 34.64
CA ALA A 87 -18.24 -17.23 34.90
C ALA A 87 -19.40 -17.08 33.90
N MET A 88 -19.23 -16.29 32.83
CA MET A 88 -20.25 -16.08 31.80
C MET A 88 -19.74 -16.52 30.43
N PRO A 89 -20.61 -17.04 29.55
CA PRO A 89 -20.22 -17.28 28.17
C PRO A 89 -19.88 -15.96 27.48
N LEU A 90 -18.89 -15.98 26.58
CA LEU A 90 -18.48 -14.80 25.83
C LEU A 90 -18.18 -15.11 24.38
N ARG A 91 -18.28 -14.07 23.56
CA ARG A 91 -17.87 -14.07 22.16
C ARG A 91 -16.70 -13.11 21.98
N ARG A 92 -15.70 -13.54 21.20
CA ARG A 92 -14.59 -12.69 20.76
C ARG A 92 -14.40 -12.79 19.26
N LEU A 93 -13.84 -11.73 18.71
CA LEU A 93 -13.47 -11.62 17.31
C LEU A 93 -11.95 -11.70 17.23
N LEU A 94 -11.44 -12.73 16.55
CA LEU A 94 -10.04 -12.81 16.13
C LEU A 94 -9.93 -12.15 14.76
N GLU A 95 -9.31 -10.99 14.71
CA GLU A 95 -9.03 -10.27 13.48
C GLU A 95 -7.59 -10.53 13.00
N LEU A 96 -7.48 -11.00 11.75
CA LEU A 96 -6.26 -10.93 10.97
C LEU A 96 -6.35 -9.65 10.13
N SER A 97 -5.64 -8.61 10.57
CA SER A 97 -5.72 -7.24 10.02
C SER A 97 -4.97 -7.09 8.68
N SER A 98 -5.20 -8.01 7.75
CA SER A 98 -4.70 -8.03 6.39
C SER A 98 -5.76 -8.61 5.46
N SER A 99 -5.92 -8.06 4.26
CA SER A 99 -6.88 -8.56 3.26
C SER A 99 -6.25 -9.45 2.19
N LEU A 100 -4.93 -9.65 2.27
CA LEU A 100 -4.11 -10.18 1.19
C LEU A 100 -3.86 -11.71 1.22
N PRO A 101 -3.71 -12.39 2.38
CA PRO A 101 -3.51 -13.83 2.41
C PRO A 101 -4.46 -14.61 1.50
N ASP A 102 -3.90 -15.47 0.64
CA ASP A 102 -4.65 -16.18 -0.41
C ASP A 102 -5.62 -17.20 0.18
N TYR A 103 -5.14 -18.00 1.14
CA TYR A 103 -5.92 -18.97 1.88
C TYR A 103 -5.69 -18.79 3.39
N VAL A 104 -6.80 -18.72 4.11
CA VAL A 104 -6.85 -18.62 5.56
C VAL A 104 -7.81 -19.68 6.04
N GLU A 105 -7.31 -20.65 6.79
CA GLU A 105 -8.11 -21.68 7.44
C GLU A 105 -7.94 -21.52 8.93
N ALA A 106 -9.05 -21.56 9.66
CA ALA A 106 -9.02 -21.38 11.11
C ALA A 106 -9.85 -22.45 11.78
N TYR A 107 -9.28 -23.06 12.81
CA TYR A 107 -9.86 -24.17 13.57
C TYR A 107 -9.84 -23.81 15.05
N VAL A 108 -10.99 -23.97 15.70
CA VAL A 108 -11.15 -23.81 17.15
C VAL A 108 -11.33 -25.19 17.73
N VAL A 109 -10.46 -25.54 18.67
CA VAL A 109 -10.36 -26.87 19.25
C VAL A 109 -10.63 -26.80 20.75
N ASP A 110 -11.41 -27.75 21.24
CA ASP A 110 -11.72 -27.91 22.67
C ASP A 110 -10.61 -28.65 23.43
N GLU A 111 -10.71 -28.71 24.76
CA GLU A 111 -9.74 -29.42 25.60
C GLU A 111 -9.69 -30.94 25.30
N GLU A 112 -10.76 -31.49 24.73
CA GLU A 112 -10.87 -32.90 24.30
C GLU A 112 -10.29 -33.12 22.88
N ARG A 113 -9.63 -32.11 22.30
CA ARG A 113 -9.03 -32.11 20.96
C ARG A 113 -10.04 -32.28 19.82
N ARG A 114 -11.29 -31.88 20.01
CA ARG A 114 -12.33 -31.86 18.98
C ARG A 114 -12.45 -30.48 18.36
N ILE A 115 -12.61 -30.44 17.05
CA ILE A 115 -12.87 -29.21 16.31
C ILE A 115 -14.32 -28.79 16.58
N VAL A 116 -14.50 -27.65 17.24
CA VAL A 116 -15.82 -27.09 17.56
C VAL A 116 -16.27 -26.02 16.57
N GLN A 117 -15.32 -25.32 15.95
CA GLN A 117 -15.57 -24.33 14.91
C GLN A 117 -14.48 -24.39 13.85
N GLN A 118 -14.86 -24.18 12.59
CA GLN A 118 -13.91 -24.10 11.49
C GLN A 118 -14.35 -23.07 10.45
N TRP A 119 -13.38 -22.40 9.84
CA TRP A 119 -13.61 -21.46 8.74
C TRP A 119 -12.57 -21.64 7.66
N GLU A 120 -13.02 -21.54 6.42
CA GLU A 120 -12.20 -21.59 5.22
C GLU A 120 -12.45 -20.31 4.40
N THR A 121 -11.49 -19.39 4.43
CA THR A 121 -11.57 -18.12 3.70
C THR A 121 -10.23 -17.78 3.04
N GLY A 122 -10.06 -16.55 2.58
CA GLY A 122 -8.87 -16.06 1.89
C GLY A 122 -9.20 -15.08 0.77
N SER A 123 -8.18 -14.48 0.16
CA SER A 123 -8.35 -13.58 -0.99
C SER A 123 -8.62 -14.35 -2.30
N ARG A 124 -8.34 -15.66 -2.33
CA ARG A 124 -8.61 -16.57 -3.46
C ARG A 124 -9.92 -17.37 -3.33
N ARG A 125 -10.62 -17.28 -2.20
CA ARG A 125 -11.99 -17.82 -2.00
C ARG A 125 -13.02 -16.71 -2.18
N ALA A 126 -14.28 -17.05 -2.47
CA ALA A 126 -15.35 -16.05 -2.64
C ALA A 126 -15.51 -15.19 -1.37
N PHE A 127 -15.86 -13.91 -1.50
CA PHE A 127 -15.98 -13.00 -0.36
C PHE A 127 -17.04 -13.49 0.65
N SER A 128 -18.08 -14.17 0.16
CA SER A 128 -19.12 -14.81 0.97
C SER A 128 -18.61 -15.90 1.93
N SER A 129 -17.39 -16.41 1.73
CA SER A 129 -16.72 -17.33 2.67
C SER A 129 -16.31 -16.67 3.99
N ARG A 130 -16.24 -15.33 4.05
CA ARG A 130 -15.87 -14.61 5.26
C ARG A 130 -17.04 -14.63 6.26
N PRO A 131 -16.85 -15.14 7.49
CA PRO A 131 -17.94 -15.23 8.46
C PRO A 131 -18.46 -13.85 8.89
N VAL A 132 -17.58 -12.85 8.95
CA VAL A 132 -17.95 -11.45 9.10
C VAL A 132 -17.59 -10.71 7.81
N ARG A 133 -18.56 -9.99 7.24
CA ARG A 133 -18.37 -9.19 6.02
C ARG A 133 -17.55 -7.94 6.29
N HIS A 134 -16.24 -8.12 6.42
CA HIS A 134 -15.27 -7.07 6.65
C HIS A 134 -14.18 -7.10 5.57
N HIS A 135 -13.49 -5.98 5.35
CA HIS A 135 -12.40 -5.88 4.37
C HIS A 135 -11.15 -6.67 4.80
N THR A 136 -10.95 -6.90 6.10
CA THR A 136 -9.98 -7.85 6.69
C THR A 136 -10.66 -9.19 7.05
N PHE A 137 -9.91 -10.18 7.56
CA PHE A 137 -10.51 -11.45 8.01
C PHE A 137 -10.83 -11.37 9.51
N VAL A 138 -12.08 -11.59 9.86
CA VAL A 138 -12.57 -11.50 11.24
C VAL A 138 -13.34 -12.77 11.58
N LEU A 139 -12.85 -13.51 12.57
CA LEU A 139 -13.32 -14.85 12.94
C LEU A 139 -14.04 -14.80 14.30
N PRO A 140 -15.35 -15.11 14.38
CA PRO A 140 -16.09 -15.08 15.64
C PRO A 140 -15.93 -16.38 16.43
N ILE A 141 -15.28 -16.31 17.59
CA ILE A 141 -15.00 -17.43 18.48
C ILE A 141 -15.90 -17.34 19.72
N TYR A 142 -16.48 -18.47 20.10
CA TYR A 142 -17.43 -18.56 21.22
C TYR A 142 -16.84 -19.40 22.34
N PHE A 143 -17.00 -18.92 23.57
CA PHE A 143 -16.47 -19.55 24.78
C PHE A 143 -17.60 -19.72 25.79
N GLY A 144 -17.67 -20.90 26.41
CA GLY A 144 -18.43 -21.14 27.63
C GLY A 144 -17.75 -20.50 28.86
N PRO A 145 -18.41 -20.47 30.02
CA PRO A 145 -17.80 -20.06 31.28
C PRO A 145 -16.55 -20.87 31.61
N GLU A 146 -15.48 -20.20 32.06
CA GLU A 146 -14.22 -20.84 32.50
C GLU A 146 -13.59 -21.77 31.46
N GLU A 147 -13.85 -21.53 30.17
CA GLU A 147 -13.44 -22.40 29.07
C GLU A 147 -12.15 -21.92 28.39
N SER A 148 -11.25 -22.87 28.09
CA SER A 148 -10.08 -22.67 27.23
C SER A 148 -10.31 -23.25 25.84
N ARG A 149 -9.81 -22.56 24.81
CA ARG A 149 -9.82 -23.05 23.41
C ARG A 149 -8.45 -22.87 22.78
N ASP A 150 -8.04 -23.85 22.01
CA ASP A 150 -6.89 -23.75 21.12
C ASP A 150 -7.36 -23.30 19.74
N VAL A 151 -6.76 -22.22 19.23
CA VAL A 151 -7.08 -21.64 17.94
C VAL A 151 -5.89 -21.82 17.02
N PHE A 152 -6.08 -22.62 15.99
CA PHE A 152 -5.10 -22.85 14.93
C PHE A 152 -5.49 -22.05 13.70
N VAL A 153 -4.56 -21.31 13.14
CA VAL A 153 -4.75 -20.57 11.89
C VAL A 153 -3.70 -21.02 10.89
N ARG A 154 -4.14 -21.64 9.81
CA ARG A 154 -3.31 -22.03 8.67
C ARG A 154 -3.31 -20.91 7.64
N LEU A 155 -2.13 -20.41 7.32
CA LEU A 155 -1.89 -19.41 6.30
C LEU A 155 -1.08 -20.05 5.18
N SER A 156 -1.64 -20.04 3.97
CA SER A 156 -0.90 -20.45 2.78
C SER A 156 -1.10 -19.44 1.66
N SER A 157 -0.08 -19.34 0.82
CA SER A 157 -0.07 -18.45 -0.33
C SER A 157 0.08 -19.28 -1.59
N HIS A 158 -0.74 -19.01 -2.61
CA HIS A 158 -0.52 -19.61 -3.94
C HIS A 158 0.75 -19.05 -4.58
N ASP A 159 1.02 -17.77 -4.35
CA ASP A 159 2.10 -17.02 -4.98
C ASP A 159 3.30 -16.78 -4.07
N GLY A 160 3.38 -17.58 -3.00
CA GLY A 160 4.41 -17.50 -1.97
C GLY A 160 4.51 -16.19 -1.19
N LEU A 161 3.63 -15.20 -1.34
CA LEU A 161 3.64 -13.98 -0.53
C LEU A 161 2.70 -14.11 0.67
N LEU A 162 3.27 -14.20 1.87
CA LEU A 162 2.55 -14.09 3.14
C LEU A 162 2.87 -12.75 3.80
N PRO A 163 2.03 -11.72 3.58
CA PRO A 163 2.31 -10.38 4.06
C PRO A 163 2.13 -10.29 5.57
N ALA A 164 2.79 -9.28 6.15
CA ALA A 164 2.70 -8.98 7.57
C ALA A 164 1.22 -8.81 8.00
N THR A 165 0.74 -9.72 8.84
CA THR A 165 -0.65 -9.82 9.27
C THR A 165 -0.74 -9.63 10.78
N PRO A 166 -1.13 -8.43 11.26
CA PRO A 166 -1.32 -8.20 12.68
C PRO A 166 -2.53 -8.99 13.19
N LEU A 167 -2.40 -9.57 14.37
CA LEU A 167 -3.47 -10.31 15.02
C LEU A 167 -4.06 -9.46 16.15
N PHE A 168 -5.39 -9.44 16.24
CA PHE A 168 -6.09 -8.79 17.34
C PHE A 168 -7.23 -9.67 17.85
N VAL A 169 -7.42 -9.68 19.16
CA VAL A 169 -8.58 -10.31 19.80
C VAL A 169 -9.35 -9.24 20.55
N MET A 170 -10.63 -9.11 20.25
CA MET A 170 -11.49 -8.06 20.83
C MET A 170 -12.96 -8.51 20.90
N ASP A 171 -13.79 -7.76 21.61
CA ASP A 171 -15.25 -7.95 21.59
C ASP A 171 -15.91 -7.19 20.42
N ASP A 172 -17.22 -7.39 20.24
CA ASP A 172 -17.99 -6.75 19.17
C ASP A 172 -18.02 -5.21 19.29
N VAL A 173 -18.01 -4.65 20.50
CA VAL A 173 -18.09 -3.19 20.73
C VAL A 173 -16.77 -2.53 20.35
N ARG A 174 -15.65 -3.06 20.84
CA ARG A 174 -14.30 -2.57 20.51
C ARG A 174 -13.97 -2.74 19.03
N PHE A 175 -14.42 -3.83 18.43
CA PHE A 175 -14.31 -4.02 16.99
C PHE A 175 -15.05 -2.91 16.24
N LEU A 176 -16.30 -2.62 16.61
CA LEU A 176 -17.06 -1.56 15.98
C LEU A 176 -16.44 -0.17 16.17
N GLU A 177 -15.99 0.17 17.39
CA GLU A 177 -15.31 1.44 17.69
C GLU A 177 -14.02 1.63 16.86
N ARG A 178 -13.24 0.54 16.73
CA ARG A 178 -12.01 0.54 15.93
C ARG A 178 -12.32 0.69 14.45
N THR A 179 -13.22 -0.13 13.90
CA THR A 179 -13.63 -0.05 12.50
C THR A 179 -14.21 1.32 12.18
N GLN A 180 -14.99 1.92 13.08
CA GLN A 180 -15.52 3.28 12.90
C GLN A 180 -14.41 4.32 12.84
N SER A 181 -13.43 4.24 13.74
CA SER A 181 -12.27 5.16 13.77
C SER A 181 -11.42 5.02 12.50
N GLU A 182 -11.18 3.78 12.06
CA GLU A 182 -10.45 3.47 10.83
C GLU A 182 -11.18 3.99 9.59
N LEU A 183 -12.48 3.72 9.47
CA LEU A 183 -13.30 4.23 8.37
C LEU A 183 -13.37 5.75 8.37
N MET A 184 -13.40 6.41 9.53
CA MET A 184 -13.35 7.88 9.62
C MET A 184 -12.01 8.40 9.09
N ALA A 185 -10.89 7.79 9.48
CA ALA A 185 -9.56 8.15 8.98
C ALA A 185 -9.45 7.96 7.46
N TYR A 186 -9.90 6.82 6.93
CA TYR A 186 -9.93 6.57 5.48
C TYR A 186 -10.84 7.52 4.73
N SER A 187 -12.01 7.83 5.27
CA SER A 187 -12.96 8.74 4.63
C SER A 187 -12.37 10.14 4.53
N LEU A 188 -11.67 10.62 5.55
CA LEU A 188 -10.99 11.92 5.52
C LEU A 188 -9.81 11.92 4.55
N LEU A 189 -8.93 10.92 4.62
CA LEU A 189 -7.73 10.84 3.79
C LEU A 189 -8.06 10.64 2.31
N TYR A 190 -8.84 9.61 1.98
CA TYR A 190 -9.20 9.30 0.61
C TYR A 190 -10.26 10.25 0.06
N GLY A 191 -11.15 10.78 0.89
CA GLY A 191 -12.08 11.83 0.49
C GLY A 191 -11.35 13.13 0.09
N GLY A 192 -10.34 13.53 0.88
CA GLY A 192 -9.49 14.68 0.55
C GLY A 192 -8.69 14.46 -0.74
N LEU A 193 -8.10 13.28 -0.93
CA LEU A 193 -7.42 12.92 -2.16
C LEU A 193 -8.36 12.86 -3.38
N LEU A 194 -9.59 12.36 -3.20
CA LEU A 194 -10.60 12.32 -4.26
C LEU A 194 -11.05 13.74 -4.65
N ALA A 195 -11.26 14.63 -3.67
CA ALA A 195 -11.53 16.04 -3.93
C ALA A 195 -10.38 16.70 -4.72
N LEU A 196 -9.13 16.39 -4.38
CA LEU A 196 -7.96 16.86 -5.11
C LEU A 196 -7.89 16.29 -6.54
N LEU A 197 -8.26 15.03 -6.73
CA LEU A 197 -8.37 14.40 -8.05
C LEU A 197 -9.42 15.13 -8.91
N LEU A 198 -10.61 15.37 -8.36
CA LEU A 198 -11.68 16.11 -9.04
C LEU A 198 -11.25 17.55 -9.35
N TYR A 199 -10.60 18.23 -8.42
CA TYR A 199 -10.01 19.55 -8.66
C TYR A 199 -9.04 19.53 -9.84
N ASN A 200 -8.11 18.57 -9.89
CA ASN A 200 -7.16 18.44 -10.99
C ASN A 200 -7.86 18.11 -12.32
N LEU A 201 -8.91 17.27 -12.28
CA LEU A 201 -9.70 16.91 -13.46
C LEU A 201 -10.45 18.11 -14.03
N LEU A 202 -11.16 18.86 -13.20
CA LEU A 202 -11.87 20.07 -13.60
C LEU A 202 -10.89 21.13 -14.11
N THR A 203 -9.75 21.30 -13.44
CA THR A 203 -8.71 22.23 -13.87
C THR A 203 -8.12 21.80 -15.22
N TRP A 204 -7.91 20.51 -15.46
CA TRP A 204 -7.51 20.01 -16.77
C TRP A 204 -8.58 20.27 -17.84
N LEU A 205 -9.86 20.03 -17.55
CA LEU A 205 -10.94 20.30 -18.51
C LEU A 205 -10.99 21.79 -18.91
N ALA A 206 -10.78 22.68 -17.94
CA ALA A 206 -10.79 24.13 -18.13
C ALA A 206 -9.52 24.67 -18.81
N THR A 207 -8.34 24.20 -18.42
CA THR A 207 -7.05 24.72 -18.92
C THR A 207 -6.49 23.94 -20.12
N ARG A 208 -6.91 22.68 -20.28
CA ARG A 208 -6.36 21.67 -21.20
C ARG A 208 -4.85 21.47 -21.06
N GLU A 209 -4.29 21.83 -19.91
CA GLU A 209 -2.87 21.69 -19.62
C GLU A 209 -2.51 20.25 -19.24
N ARG A 210 -1.53 19.68 -19.95
CA ARG A 210 -1.16 18.25 -19.83
C ARG A 210 -0.73 17.85 -18.42
N GLY A 211 -0.08 18.76 -17.69
CA GLY A 211 0.39 18.50 -16.33
C GLY A 211 -0.75 18.11 -15.36
N PHE A 212 -1.93 18.73 -15.51
CA PHE A 212 -3.09 18.39 -14.69
C PHE A 212 -3.66 17.02 -15.06
N PHE A 213 -3.71 16.67 -16.35
CA PHE A 213 -4.13 15.33 -16.78
C PHE A 213 -3.21 14.24 -16.23
N TYR A 214 -1.89 14.41 -16.33
CA TYR A 214 -0.94 13.45 -15.77
C TYR A 214 -1.05 13.35 -14.24
N SER A 215 -1.38 14.45 -13.55
CA SER A 215 -1.68 14.42 -12.12
C SER A 215 -2.92 13.61 -11.79
N VAL A 216 -4.00 13.74 -12.58
CA VAL A 216 -5.21 12.92 -12.44
C VAL A 216 -4.90 11.45 -12.63
N LEU A 217 -4.15 11.08 -13.67
CA LEU A 217 -3.75 9.69 -13.90
C LEU A 217 -2.92 9.13 -12.74
N TYR A 218 -1.95 9.91 -12.25
CA TYR A 218 -1.08 9.47 -11.17
C TYR A 218 -1.82 9.31 -9.85
N LEU A 219 -2.62 10.31 -9.47
CA LEU A 219 -3.44 10.27 -8.26
C LEU A 219 -4.54 9.22 -8.34
N GLY A 220 -5.18 9.07 -9.50
CA GLY A 220 -6.20 8.05 -9.74
C GLY A 220 -5.63 6.63 -9.64
N ALA A 221 -4.46 6.39 -10.22
CA ALA A 221 -3.75 5.12 -10.10
C ALA A 221 -3.36 4.82 -8.65
N PHE A 222 -2.92 5.84 -7.90
CA PHE A 222 -2.60 5.70 -6.48
C PHE A 222 -3.84 5.32 -5.65
N LEU A 223 -4.96 6.01 -5.86
CA LEU A 223 -6.23 5.73 -5.18
C LEU A 223 -6.74 4.32 -5.52
N PHE A 224 -6.68 3.94 -6.79
CA PHE A 224 -7.13 2.61 -7.24
C PHE A 224 -6.27 1.48 -6.65
N LEU A 225 -4.94 1.65 -6.64
CA LEU A 225 -4.03 0.70 -6.00
C LEU A 225 -4.35 0.52 -4.50
N ASN A 226 -4.52 1.62 -3.77
CA ASN A 226 -4.84 1.60 -2.34
C ASN A 226 -6.20 0.95 -2.06
N PHE A 227 -7.19 1.22 -2.91
CA PHE A 227 -8.52 0.64 -2.80
C PHE A 227 -8.49 -0.90 -2.89
N ILE A 228 -7.63 -1.45 -3.74
CA ILE A 228 -7.41 -2.90 -3.85
C ILE A 228 -6.60 -3.42 -2.65
N LEU A 229 -5.48 -2.76 -2.31
CA LEU A 229 -4.58 -3.19 -1.22
C LEU A 229 -5.28 -3.28 0.14
N ARG A 230 -6.28 -2.43 0.39
CA ARG A 230 -7.06 -2.45 1.64
C ARG A 230 -8.21 -3.47 1.65
N GLY A 231 -8.44 -4.18 0.56
CA GLY A 231 -9.52 -5.16 0.44
C GLY A 231 -10.87 -4.58 0.02
N PHE A 232 -11.01 -3.25 -0.12
CA PHE A 232 -12.27 -2.65 -0.56
C PHE A 232 -12.65 -3.02 -2.01
N GLY A 233 -11.66 -3.19 -2.89
CA GLY A 233 -11.87 -3.73 -4.23
C GLY A 233 -12.55 -5.10 -4.22
N PHE A 234 -12.04 -6.00 -3.38
CA PHE A 234 -12.61 -7.34 -3.24
C PHE A 234 -14.01 -7.31 -2.58
N GLN A 235 -14.20 -6.46 -1.57
CA GLN A 235 -15.49 -6.31 -0.89
C GLN A 235 -16.61 -5.76 -1.78
N TYR A 236 -16.33 -4.78 -2.64
CA TYR A 236 -17.37 -4.02 -3.35
C TYR A 236 -17.41 -4.22 -4.88
N LEU A 237 -16.27 -4.43 -5.55
CA LEU A 237 -16.23 -4.45 -7.02
C LEU A 237 -16.31 -5.87 -7.61
N TRP A 238 -15.69 -6.86 -6.96
CA TRP A 238 -15.68 -8.25 -7.46
C TRP A 238 -15.74 -9.32 -6.35
N PRO A 239 -16.73 -9.26 -5.43
CA PRO A 239 -16.81 -10.15 -4.26
C PRO A 239 -16.87 -11.65 -4.63
N GLU A 240 -17.52 -12.00 -5.73
CA GLU A 240 -17.67 -13.39 -6.18
C GLU A 240 -16.61 -13.82 -7.20
N ARG A 241 -15.62 -12.97 -7.51
CA ARG A 241 -14.57 -13.25 -8.50
C ARG A 241 -13.18 -13.04 -7.90
N PRO A 242 -12.75 -13.89 -6.96
CA PRO A 242 -11.49 -13.72 -6.24
C PRO A 242 -10.25 -13.68 -7.15
N HIS A 243 -10.27 -14.39 -8.29
CA HIS A 243 -9.20 -14.39 -9.28
C HIS A 243 -8.91 -13.02 -9.92
N PHE A 244 -9.79 -12.02 -9.75
CA PHE A 244 -9.59 -10.67 -10.30
C PHE A 244 -8.70 -9.79 -9.41
N THR A 245 -8.61 -10.07 -8.11
CA THR A 245 -7.91 -9.19 -7.16
C THR A 245 -6.43 -9.03 -7.52
N GLN A 246 -5.73 -10.13 -7.78
CA GLN A 246 -4.28 -10.08 -8.03
C GLN A 246 -3.93 -9.47 -9.40
N PRO A 247 -4.57 -9.83 -10.54
CA PRO A 247 -4.33 -9.14 -11.81
C PRO A 247 -4.63 -7.63 -11.73
N MET A 248 -5.70 -7.24 -11.05
CA MET A 248 -6.05 -5.82 -10.88
C MET A 248 -5.04 -5.10 -10.00
N LEU A 249 -4.49 -5.75 -8.97
CA LEU A 249 -3.40 -5.22 -8.16
C LEU A 249 -2.16 -4.95 -9.04
N LEU A 250 -1.72 -5.94 -9.82
CA LEU A 250 -0.56 -5.80 -10.73
C LEU A 250 -0.78 -4.70 -11.78
N LEU A 251 -1.96 -4.68 -12.40
CA LEU A 251 -2.33 -3.64 -13.36
C LEU A 251 -2.28 -2.24 -12.74
N SER A 252 -2.76 -2.10 -11.50
CA SER A 252 -2.75 -0.83 -10.77
C SER A 252 -1.33 -0.35 -10.51
N VAL A 253 -0.41 -1.26 -10.18
CA VAL A 253 1.02 -0.93 -10.01
C VAL A 253 1.64 -0.47 -11.33
N GLY A 254 1.38 -1.18 -12.43
CA GLY A 254 1.86 -0.77 -13.76
C GLY A 254 1.33 0.61 -14.17
N LEU A 255 0.04 0.86 -13.95
CA LEU A 255 -0.59 2.16 -14.19
C LEU A 255 0.03 3.25 -13.33
N LEU A 256 0.32 2.97 -12.06
CA LEU A 256 0.93 3.92 -11.13
C LEU A 256 2.31 4.38 -11.61
N TYR A 257 3.21 3.44 -11.94
CA TYR A 257 4.56 3.79 -12.43
C TYR A 257 4.53 4.45 -13.81
N GLY A 258 3.63 4.01 -14.69
CA GLY A 258 3.40 4.65 -15.99
C GLY A 258 2.96 6.11 -15.83
N ALA A 259 1.93 6.35 -15.01
CA ALA A 259 1.42 7.68 -14.75
C ALA A 259 2.43 8.57 -14.00
N LEU A 260 3.16 8.02 -13.03
CA LEU A 260 4.24 8.72 -12.32
C LEU A 260 5.36 9.15 -13.29
N THR A 261 5.69 8.31 -14.28
CA THR A 261 6.69 8.63 -15.30
C THR A 261 6.23 9.78 -16.17
N LEU A 262 5.00 9.71 -16.70
CA LEU A 262 4.40 10.78 -17.49
C LEU A 262 4.37 12.10 -16.71
N PHE A 263 3.91 12.03 -15.45
CA PHE A 263 3.85 13.18 -14.55
C PHE A 263 5.24 13.78 -14.31
N SER A 264 6.21 12.97 -13.89
CA SER A 264 7.55 13.45 -13.53
C SER A 264 8.30 14.04 -14.73
N VAL A 265 8.17 13.41 -15.90
CA VAL A 265 8.79 13.89 -17.14
C VAL A 265 8.26 15.27 -17.53
N ASP A 266 6.93 15.47 -17.50
CA ASP A 266 6.33 16.77 -17.81
C ASP A 266 6.60 17.81 -16.72
N TYR A 267 6.40 17.44 -15.46
CA TYR A 267 6.49 18.34 -14.31
C TYR A 267 7.90 18.93 -14.20
N LEU A 268 8.94 18.10 -14.26
CA LEU A 268 10.34 18.53 -14.18
C LEU A 268 10.92 18.97 -15.54
N ASN A 269 10.20 18.74 -16.65
CA ASN A 269 10.66 18.95 -18.02
C ASN A 269 11.97 18.17 -18.31
N LEU A 270 11.97 16.87 -17.97
CA LEU A 270 13.16 16.01 -18.01
C LEU A 270 13.69 15.82 -19.43
N ARG A 271 12.81 15.80 -20.44
CA ARG A 271 13.23 15.65 -21.85
C ARG A 271 14.26 16.71 -22.26
N ARG A 272 14.13 17.94 -21.74
CA ARG A 272 15.07 19.04 -22.02
C ARG A 272 16.22 19.12 -21.02
N LYS A 273 15.94 18.92 -19.73
CA LYS A 273 16.93 19.17 -18.67
C LYS A 273 17.83 17.98 -18.35
N ALA A 274 17.35 16.76 -18.57
CA ALA A 274 18.01 15.51 -18.23
C ALA A 274 17.60 14.38 -19.21
N PRO A 275 18.01 14.44 -20.49
CA PRO A 275 17.55 13.50 -21.52
C PRO A 275 17.93 12.04 -21.25
N TYR A 276 19.06 11.79 -20.57
CA TYR A 276 19.45 10.44 -20.16
C TYR A 276 18.51 9.87 -19.10
N VAL A 277 18.15 10.68 -18.09
CA VAL A 277 17.18 10.30 -17.05
C VAL A 277 15.82 10.03 -17.67
N PHE A 278 15.39 10.86 -18.63
CA PHE A 278 14.15 10.63 -19.37
C PHE A 278 14.13 9.24 -20.01
N LYS A 279 15.20 8.84 -20.71
CA LYS A 279 15.30 7.50 -21.31
C LYS A 279 15.30 6.40 -20.24
N LEU A 280 16.07 6.58 -19.16
CA LEU A 280 16.19 5.60 -18.09
C LEU A 280 14.86 5.38 -17.35
N LEU A 281 14.08 6.43 -17.10
CA LEU A 281 12.74 6.30 -16.50
C LEU A 281 11.81 5.49 -17.38
N TRP A 282 11.81 5.71 -18.69
CA TRP A 282 11.01 4.91 -19.62
C TRP A 282 11.46 3.45 -19.69
N VAL A 283 12.77 3.20 -19.65
CA VAL A 283 13.31 1.83 -19.57
C VAL A 283 12.87 1.15 -18.27
N LEU A 284 13.02 1.82 -17.12
CA LEU A 284 12.58 1.26 -15.84
C LEU A 284 11.08 0.99 -15.81
N THR A 285 10.26 1.91 -16.31
CA THR A 285 8.81 1.72 -16.42
C THR A 285 8.46 0.56 -17.37
N GLY A 286 9.19 0.41 -18.47
CA GLY A 286 9.07 -0.73 -19.36
C GLY A 286 9.46 -2.05 -18.70
N LEU A 287 10.55 -2.07 -17.92
CA LEU A 287 10.98 -3.24 -17.16
C LEU A 287 9.99 -3.60 -16.04
N ILE A 288 9.43 -2.61 -15.34
CA ILE A 288 8.36 -2.81 -14.38
C ILE A 288 7.15 -3.40 -15.10
N GLY A 289 6.69 -2.81 -16.21
CA GLY A 289 5.59 -3.35 -17.01
C GLY A 289 5.84 -4.78 -17.49
N LEU A 290 7.06 -5.08 -17.93
CA LEU A 290 7.47 -6.43 -18.36
C LEU A 290 7.47 -7.42 -17.20
N SER A 291 7.93 -7.01 -16.01
CA SER A 291 7.93 -7.84 -14.80
C SER A 291 6.53 -8.25 -14.35
N LEU A 292 5.50 -7.51 -14.76
CA LEU A 292 4.10 -7.78 -14.42
C LEU A 292 3.45 -8.83 -15.35
N LEU A 293 4.00 -9.08 -16.54
CA LEU A 293 3.40 -10.00 -17.53
C LEU A 293 3.26 -11.44 -17.01
N PRO A 294 4.24 -12.03 -16.31
CA PRO A 294 4.10 -13.39 -15.76
C PRO A 294 2.93 -13.52 -14.77
N GLY A 295 2.63 -12.46 -14.03
CA GLY A 295 1.51 -12.42 -13.10
C GLY A 295 0.16 -12.48 -13.80
N LEU A 296 0.03 -11.92 -15.01
CA LEU A 296 -1.20 -12.08 -15.80
C LEU A 296 -1.43 -13.54 -16.25
N GLY A 297 -0.37 -14.34 -16.32
CA GLY A 297 -0.42 -15.77 -16.63
C GLY A 297 -0.64 -16.69 -15.43
N GLY A 298 -0.85 -16.14 -14.22
CA GLY A 298 -1.13 -16.92 -13.01
C GLY A 298 0.06 -17.13 -12.08
N SER A 299 1.27 -16.67 -12.43
CA SER A 299 2.48 -16.77 -11.61
C SER A 299 2.82 -15.40 -11.01
N PHE A 300 2.36 -15.12 -9.78
CA PHE A 300 2.49 -13.79 -9.19
C PHE A 300 3.69 -13.62 -8.24
N SER A 301 4.36 -14.71 -7.85
CA SER A 301 5.55 -14.68 -6.99
C SER A 301 6.73 -13.92 -7.64
N GLY A 302 7.03 -14.24 -8.90
CA GLY A 302 8.13 -13.65 -9.67
C GLY A 302 8.01 -12.13 -9.89
N PRO A 303 6.86 -11.60 -10.34
CA PRO A 303 6.65 -10.16 -10.52
C PRO A 303 6.98 -9.31 -9.30
N ILE A 304 6.56 -9.72 -8.09
CA ILE A 304 6.69 -8.90 -6.88
C ILE A 304 8.16 -8.84 -6.42
N GLN A 305 8.91 -9.94 -6.58
CA GLN A 305 10.34 -9.98 -6.25
C GLN A 305 11.17 -8.98 -7.07
N TRP A 306 10.82 -8.80 -8.35
CA TRP A 306 11.47 -7.79 -9.21
C TRP A 306 10.94 -6.37 -8.98
N LEU A 307 9.68 -6.24 -8.54
CA LEU A 307 9.05 -4.95 -8.32
C LEU A 307 9.77 -4.11 -7.25
N ILE A 308 10.20 -4.74 -6.15
CA ILE A 308 10.86 -4.06 -5.03
C ILE A 308 12.18 -3.40 -5.45
N PRO A 309 13.17 -4.10 -6.05
CA PRO A 309 14.42 -3.49 -6.47
C PRO A 309 14.23 -2.49 -7.63
N LEU A 310 13.36 -2.78 -8.60
CA LEU A 310 13.06 -1.85 -9.69
C LEU A 310 12.39 -0.57 -9.19
N GLY A 311 11.41 -0.70 -8.30
CA GLY A 311 10.71 0.41 -7.67
C GLY A 311 11.62 1.26 -6.80
N SER A 312 12.50 0.63 -6.01
CA SER A 312 13.50 1.33 -5.20
C SER A 312 14.50 2.10 -6.07
N SER A 313 14.98 1.48 -7.15
CA SER A 313 15.88 2.12 -8.11
C SER A 313 15.21 3.31 -8.80
N TYR A 314 13.94 3.17 -9.17
CA TYR A 314 13.11 4.24 -9.74
C TYR A 314 12.95 5.41 -8.76
N ALA A 315 12.63 5.11 -7.49
CA ALA A 315 12.43 6.11 -6.45
C ALA A 315 13.70 6.91 -6.16
N LEU A 316 14.84 6.23 -6.05
CA LEU A 316 16.15 6.86 -5.84
C LEU A 316 16.59 7.69 -7.05
N LEU A 317 16.31 7.23 -8.27
CA LEU A 317 16.58 7.99 -9.49
C LEU A 317 15.78 9.31 -9.51
N LEU A 318 14.48 9.28 -9.19
CA LEU A 318 13.68 10.50 -9.09
C LEU A 318 14.16 11.43 -7.98
N LEU A 319 14.52 10.89 -6.81
CA LEU A 319 15.04 11.66 -5.69
C LEU A 319 16.36 12.36 -6.05
N GLY A 320 17.31 11.61 -6.61
CA GLY A 320 18.62 12.14 -7.02
C GLY A 320 18.50 13.19 -8.12
N THR A 321 17.59 12.99 -9.07
CA THR A 321 17.38 13.93 -10.19
C THR A 321 16.67 15.21 -9.74
N ALA A 322 15.68 15.10 -8.86
CA ALA A 322 15.06 16.25 -8.21
C ALA A 322 16.08 17.04 -7.38
N GLY A 323 16.95 16.35 -6.61
CA GLY A 323 18.04 16.95 -5.85
C GLY A 323 19.02 17.72 -6.73
N TRP A 324 19.50 17.08 -7.80
CA TRP A 324 20.41 17.73 -8.76
C TRP A 324 19.79 18.95 -9.45
N LEU A 325 18.52 18.89 -9.86
CA LEU A 325 17.82 20.04 -10.44
C LEU A 325 17.58 21.15 -9.40
N CYS A 326 17.35 20.80 -8.13
CA CYS A 326 17.24 21.76 -7.05
C CYS A 326 18.55 22.53 -6.83
N LEU A 327 19.70 21.85 -6.90
CA LEU A 327 21.02 22.50 -6.85
C LEU A 327 21.24 23.49 -8.01
N LYS A 328 20.60 23.25 -9.16
CA LYS A 328 20.55 24.19 -10.29
C LYS A 328 19.54 25.34 -10.12
N ARG A 329 19.04 25.56 -8.90
CA ARG A 329 18.09 26.62 -8.50
C ARG A 329 16.72 26.53 -9.20
N ASP A 330 16.29 25.33 -9.61
CA ASP A 330 14.95 25.15 -10.13
C ASP A 330 13.92 25.02 -9.00
N ARG A 331 13.10 26.07 -8.84
CA ARG A 331 12.03 26.10 -7.82
C ARG A 331 11.01 24.98 -7.97
N LEU A 332 10.69 24.55 -9.20
CA LEU A 332 9.75 23.44 -9.40
C LEU A 332 10.35 22.12 -8.92
N ALA A 333 11.65 21.92 -9.14
CA ALA A 333 12.36 20.74 -8.67
C ALA A 333 12.46 20.71 -7.14
N ALA A 334 12.63 21.87 -6.49
CA ALA A 334 12.59 21.97 -5.03
C ALA A 334 11.22 21.53 -4.45
N ILE A 335 10.12 22.00 -5.03
CA ILE A 335 8.76 21.59 -4.62
C ILE A 335 8.59 20.07 -4.82
N PHE A 336 9.01 19.55 -5.97
CA PHE A 336 8.95 18.11 -6.24
C PHE A 336 9.81 17.30 -5.27
N LEU A 337 11.01 17.77 -4.94
CA LEU A 337 11.93 17.10 -4.02
C LEU A 337 11.33 16.95 -2.63
N VAL A 338 10.73 18.03 -2.10
CA VAL A 338 10.06 18.00 -0.78
C VAL A 338 8.84 17.08 -0.83
N ALA A 339 8.04 17.16 -1.90
CA ALA A 339 6.88 16.29 -2.06
C ALA A 339 7.31 14.81 -2.16
N TRP A 340 8.22 14.47 -3.07
CA TRP A 340 8.69 13.10 -3.27
C TRP A 340 9.42 12.56 -2.04
N GLY A 341 10.28 13.36 -1.41
CA GLY A 341 10.95 12.99 -0.16
C GLY A 341 9.97 12.71 0.96
N GLY A 342 8.93 13.54 1.14
CA GLY A 342 7.88 13.30 2.13
C GLY A 342 7.11 12.00 1.90
N PHE A 343 6.80 11.68 0.64
CA PHE A 343 6.19 10.38 0.29
C PHE A 343 7.13 9.22 0.64
N LEU A 344 8.42 9.32 0.29
CA LEU A 344 9.41 8.28 0.58
C LEU A 344 9.61 8.05 2.09
N VAL A 345 9.51 9.09 2.92
CA VAL A 345 9.50 8.92 4.38
C VAL A 345 8.32 8.05 4.81
N GLY A 346 7.12 8.31 4.27
CA GLY A 346 5.93 7.47 4.52
C GLY A 346 6.14 6.01 4.09
N VAL A 347 6.74 5.80 2.91
CA VAL A 347 7.10 4.46 2.40
C VAL A 347 8.09 3.75 3.32
N VAL A 348 9.14 4.44 3.77
CA VAL A 348 10.14 3.88 4.69
C VAL A 348 9.50 3.52 6.02
N LEU A 349 8.67 4.39 6.60
CA LEU A 349 7.95 4.10 7.85
C LEU A 349 7.02 2.90 7.71
N TYR A 350 6.35 2.76 6.56
CA TYR A 350 5.53 1.58 6.25
C TYR A 350 6.36 0.29 6.24
N PHE A 351 7.51 0.26 5.55
CA PHE A 351 8.36 -0.94 5.52
C PHE A 351 9.02 -1.24 6.88
N LEU A 352 9.43 -0.21 7.63
CA LEU A 352 9.95 -0.39 8.99
C LEU A 352 8.89 -0.95 9.94
N ARG A 353 7.62 -0.59 9.74
CA ARG A 353 6.48 -1.19 10.45
C ARG A 353 6.30 -2.65 10.06
N LEU A 354 6.39 -3.00 8.77
CA LEU A 354 6.34 -4.41 8.33
C LEU A 354 7.47 -5.24 8.94
N GLY A 355 8.65 -4.65 9.12
CA GLY A 355 9.78 -5.27 9.82
C GLY A 355 9.69 -5.24 11.35
N SER A 356 8.56 -4.78 11.92
CA SER A 356 8.34 -4.63 13.37
C SER A 356 9.37 -3.78 14.12
N ILE A 357 10.12 -2.92 13.40
CA ILE A 357 11.06 -1.95 13.98
C ILE A 357 10.30 -0.76 14.58
N VAL A 358 9.22 -0.35 13.89
CA VAL A 358 8.33 0.73 14.35
C VAL A 358 7.05 0.11 14.91
N PRO A 359 6.63 0.45 16.14
CA PRO A 359 5.44 -0.12 16.74
C PRO A 359 4.16 0.26 15.97
N TYR A 360 3.17 -0.62 16.00
CA TYR A 360 1.85 -0.38 15.42
C TYR A 360 1.08 0.63 16.29
N ARG A 361 1.15 1.92 15.93
CA ARG A 361 0.45 3.06 16.56
C ARG A 361 -0.31 3.83 15.49
N LEU A 362 -1.36 4.57 15.86
CA LEU A 362 -2.22 5.35 14.95
C LEU A 362 -1.44 6.22 13.94
N GLY A 363 -0.28 6.78 14.32
CA GLY A 363 0.55 7.57 13.41
C GLY A 363 1.34 6.76 12.37
N SER A 364 1.80 5.55 12.71
CA SER A 364 2.52 4.67 11.79
C SER A 364 1.58 3.82 10.92
N GLU A 365 0.32 3.69 11.32
CA GLU A 365 -0.72 3.00 10.56
C GLU A 365 -1.01 3.69 9.22
N TYR A 366 -1.15 5.02 9.25
CA TYR A 366 -1.52 5.85 8.09
C TYR A 366 -0.34 6.65 7.49
N ALA A 367 0.89 6.31 7.85
CA ALA A 367 2.08 7.08 7.46
C ALA A 367 2.27 7.16 5.93
N LEU A 368 1.96 6.08 5.22
CA LEU A 368 2.06 6.03 3.76
C LEU A 368 1.06 6.98 3.09
N GLU A 369 -0.17 7.01 3.58
CA GLU A 369 -1.28 7.79 3.05
C GLU A 369 -1.15 9.27 3.41
N LEU A 370 -0.72 9.57 4.63
CA LEU A 370 -0.37 10.93 5.06
C LEU A 370 0.79 11.48 4.22
N GLY A 371 1.84 10.68 4.02
CA GLY A 371 2.95 11.02 3.13
C GLY A 371 2.46 11.30 1.71
N ALA A 372 1.64 10.42 1.15
CA ALA A 372 1.07 10.60 -0.19
C ALA A 372 0.18 11.86 -0.27
N ALA A 373 -0.73 12.07 0.69
CA ALA A 373 -1.61 13.23 0.73
C ALA A 373 -0.83 14.55 0.74
N PHE A 374 0.18 14.64 1.62
CA PHE A 374 1.10 15.77 1.67
C PHE A 374 1.79 16.00 0.31
N SER A 375 2.30 14.94 -0.30
CA SER A 375 2.99 15.02 -1.58
C SER A 375 2.07 15.47 -2.71
N PHE A 376 0.87 14.90 -2.82
CA PHE A 376 -0.09 15.28 -3.85
C PHE A 376 -0.56 16.73 -3.70
N MET A 377 -0.77 17.21 -2.46
CA MET A 377 -1.09 18.61 -2.19
C MET A 377 0.05 19.55 -2.65
N LEU A 378 1.30 19.23 -2.31
CA LEU A 378 2.46 20.01 -2.74
C LEU A 378 2.66 19.98 -4.26
N LEU A 379 2.45 18.83 -4.89
CA LEU A 379 2.55 18.71 -6.35
C LEU A 379 1.46 19.51 -7.07
N ALA A 380 0.23 19.52 -6.54
CA ALA A 380 -0.85 20.35 -7.07
C ALA A 380 -0.54 21.85 -6.92
N PHE A 381 0.00 22.27 -5.78
CA PHE A 381 0.50 23.63 -5.59
C PHE A 381 1.61 23.98 -6.60
N GLY A 382 2.55 23.05 -6.80
CA GLY A 382 3.62 23.19 -7.76
C GLY A 382 3.16 23.30 -9.22
N LEU A 383 2.10 22.59 -9.60
CA LEU A 383 1.45 22.73 -10.91
C LEU A 383 0.83 24.12 -11.09
N ALA A 384 0.12 24.63 -10.08
CA ALA A 384 -0.43 25.98 -10.12
C ALA A 384 0.68 27.03 -10.28
N PHE A 385 1.81 26.86 -9.57
CA PHE A 385 2.99 27.71 -9.74
C PHE A 385 3.58 27.59 -11.16
N LYS A 386 3.70 26.37 -11.71
CA LYS A 386 4.19 26.12 -13.08
C LYS A 386 3.33 26.86 -14.10
N ILE A 387 2.00 26.76 -14.02
CA ILE A 387 1.09 27.47 -14.93
C ILE A 387 1.23 28.98 -14.80
N ASN A 388 1.24 29.51 -13.58
CA ASN A 388 1.34 30.95 -13.38
C ASN A 388 2.65 31.52 -13.96
N ARG A 389 3.75 30.76 -13.85
CA ARG A 389 5.01 31.13 -14.49
C ARG A 389 4.91 31.08 -16.02
N LEU A 390 4.38 29.99 -16.59
CA LEU A 390 4.22 29.86 -18.04
C LEU A 390 3.32 30.97 -18.62
N LYS A 391 2.26 31.34 -17.92
CA LYS A 391 1.35 32.43 -18.31
C LYS A 391 2.07 33.78 -18.29
N ARG A 392 2.88 34.06 -17.26
CA ARG A 392 3.70 35.29 -17.19
C ARG A 392 4.73 35.34 -18.32
N ASP A 393 5.44 34.23 -18.57
CA ASP A 393 6.44 34.16 -19.63
C ASP A 393 5.80 34.37 -21.01
N LYS A 394 4.61 33.80 -21.25
CA LYS A 394 3.83 34.03 -22.48
C LYS A 394 3.43 35.49 -22.63
N GLN A 395 2.89 36.12 -21.58
CA GLN A 395 2.51 37.54 -21.62
C GLN A 395 3.70 38.47 -21.90
N ILE A 396 4.89 38.16 -21.35
CA ILE A 396 6.11 38.92 -21.61
C ILE A 396 6.55 38.74 -23.08
N ALA A 397 6.48 37.53 -23.61
CA ALA A 397 6.82 37.24 -25.00
C ALA A 397 5.88 37.97 -25.98
N GLU A 398 4.58 37.96 -25.71
CA GLU A 398 3.57 38.68 -26.52
C GLU A 398 3.81 40.20 -26.50
N ARG A 399 4.13 40.78 -25.33
CA ARG A 399 4.48 42.21 -25.21
C ARG A 399 5.72 42.56 -26.02
N LYS A 400 6.79 41.75 -25.93
CA LYS A 400 8.00 41.96 -26.73
C LYS A 400 7.73 41.89 -28.23
N HIS A 401 6.88 40.95 -28.66
CA HIS A 401 6.50 40.83 -30.06
C HIS A 401 5.70 42.05 -30.55
N TYR A 402 4.75 42.53 -29.74
CA TYR A 402 3.98 43.74 -30.03
C TYR A 402 4.88 45.00 -30.10
N GLU A 403 5.83 45.14 -29.18
CA GLU A 403 6.81 46.25 -29.20
C GLU A 403 7.71 46.21 -30.43
N LEU A 404 8.19 45.02 -30.83
CA LEU A 404 8.98 44.85 -32.04
C LEU A 404 8.17 45.22 -33.30
N GLN A 405 6.93 44.77 -33.42
CA GLN A 405 6.05 45.15 -34.53
C GLN A 405 5.85 46.67 -34.58
N ARG A 406 5.59 47.30 -33.45
CA ARG A 406 5.40 48.75 -33.38
C ARG A 406 6.65 49.52 -33.80
N ARG A 407 7.85 49.08 -33.40
CA ARG A 407 9.12 49.68 -33.85
C ARG A 407 9.30 49.54 -35.36
N HIS A 408 9.05 48.36 -35.92
CA HIS A 408 9.13 48.17 -37.37
C HIS A 408 8.15 49.06 -38.14
N THR A 409 6.91 49.24 -37.65
CA THR A 409 5.95 50.16 -38.25
C THR A 409 6.45 51.61 -38.20
N GLN A 410 6.97 52.06 -37.05
CA GLN A 410 7.53 53.41 -36.91
C GLN A 410 8.73 53.66 -37.83
N GLU A 411 9.63 52.68 -37.98
CA GLU A 411 10.77 52.76 -38.90
C GLU A 411 10.32 52.80 -40.38
N LEU A 412 9.26 52.06 -40.73
CA LEU A 412 8.67 52.09 -42.07
C LEU A 412 8.04 53.46 -42.33
N GLU A 413 7.26 53.99 -41.39
CA GLU A 413 6.67 55.33 -41.49
C GLU A 413 7.74 56.41 -41.62
N SER A 414 8.83 56.35 -40.83
CA SER A 414 9.92 57.32 -40.94
C SER A 414 10.63 57.24 -42.29
N LYS A 415 10.86 56.02 -42.82
CA LYS A 415 11.45 55.82 -44.15
C LYS A 415 10.53 56.31 -45.27
N VAL A 416 9.22 56.08 -45.15
CA VAL A 416 8.23 56.60 -46.11
C VAL A 416 8.25 58.12 -46.09
N GLN A 417 8.16 58.74 -44.91
CA GLN A 417 8.22 60.20 -44.78
C GLN A 417 9.53 60.77 -45.34
N GLN A 418 10.67 60.12 -45.10
CA GLN A 418 11.95 60.53 -45.66
C GLN A 418 11.94 60.45 -47.19
N ARG A 419 11.47 59.35 -47.78
CA ARG A 419 11.34 59.21 -49.24
C ARG A 419 10.35 60.21 -49.84
N THR A 420 9.25 60.52 -49.16
CA THR A 420 8.31 61.54 -49.63
C THR A 420 8.98 62.92 -49.67
N ARG A 421 9.78 63.28 -48.66
CA ARG A 421 10.55 64.54 -48.64
C ARG A 421 11.68 64.60 -49.66
N GLU A 422 12.22 63.45 -50.11
CA GLU A 422 13.24 63.38 -51.16
C GLU A 422 12.64 63.50 -52.57
N LEU A 423 11.33 63.32 -52.72
CA LEU A 423 10.60 63.38 -54.00
C LEU A 423 9.86 64.71 -54.23
N GLU A 424 9.65 65.49 -53.17
CA GLU A 424 9.19 66.90 -53.20
C GLU A 424 10.39 67.85 -53.32
#